data_AF-A0A450WAJ0-F1
#
_entry.id   AF-A0A450WAJ0-F1
#
_cell.length_a   1.000
_cell.length_b   1.000
_cell.length_c   1.000
_cell.angle_alpha   90.00
_cell.angle_beta   90.00
_cell.angle_gamma   90.00
#
_symmetry.space_group_name_H-M   'P 1'
#
loop_
_entity.id
_entity.type
_entity.pdbx_description
1 polymer ?
#
loop_
_entity_poly.entity_id
_entity_poly.type
_entity_poly.pdbx_seq_one_letter_code
_entity_poly.pdbx_strand_id
1 'polypeptide(L)' 'MNTAKQQLIQSWIDKASHDLGAVRILAASAEPVLDVAIYHCQQAAEKAVKAFLVFCDEDVIETHDIPLLIEIATEHVPPA' A
#
# COMPACT_ATOMS: atom_id res chain seq x y z
N MET A 1 1.42 -21.06 2.09
CA MET A 1 1.03 -19.86 2.87
C MET A 1 -0.08 -20.25 3.84
N ASN A 2 0.03 -19.88 5.12
CA ASN A 2 -1.03 -20.18 6.10
C ASN A 2 -2.18 -19.17 5.99
N THR A 3 -3.33 -19.49 6.59
CA THR A 3 -4.54 -18.66 6.54
C THR A 3 -4.33 -17.28 7.17
N ALA A 4 -3.56 -17.18 8.25
CA ALA A 4 -3.28 -15.91 8.93
C ALA A 4 -2.50 -14.95 8.02
N LYS A 5 -1.47 -15.45 7.31
CA LYS A 5 -0.69 -14.68 6.34
C LYS A 5 -1.55 -14.25 5.15
N GLN A 6 -2.42 -15.13 4.65
CA GLN A 6 -3.39 -14.76 3.60
C GLN A 6 -4.31 -13.63 4.05
N GLN A 7 -4.87 -13.70 5.25
CA GLN A 7 -5.72 -12.66 5.81
C GLN A 7 -4.97 -11.35 6.01
N LEU A 8 -3.72 -11.40 6.47
CA LEU A 8 -2.89 -10.21 6.64
C LEU A 8 -2.60 -9.52 5.32
N ILE A 9 -2.20 -10.27 4.29
CA ILE A 9 -1.99 -9.74 2.93
C ILE A 9 -3.28 -9.11 2.41
N GLN A 10 -4.41 -9.82 2.51
CA GLN A 10 -5.69 -9.31 2.05
C GLN A 10 -6.08 -8.02 2.78
N SER A 11 -5.83 -7.94 4.08
CA SER A 11 -6.12 -6.72 4.85
C SER A 11 -5.36 -5.49 4.35
N TRP A 12 -4.11 -5.66 3.88
CA TRP A 12 -3.34 -4.57 3.30
C TRP A 12 -3.86 -4.17 1.92
N ILE A 13 -4.21 -5.16 1.09
CA ILE A 13 -4.82 -4.94 -0.23
C ILE A 13 -6.17 -4.20 -0.10
N ASP A 14 -7.00 -4.59 0.87
CA ASP A 14 -8.30 -3.96 1.13
C ASP A 14 -8.12 -2.49 1.54
N LYS A 15 -7.17 -2.21 2.44
CA LYS A 15 -6.85 -0.84 2.84
C LYS A 15 -6.32 0.00 1.66
N ALA A 16 -5.42 -0.54 0.84
CA ALA A 16 -4.92 0.14 -0.36
C ALA A 16 -6.06 0.43 -1.35
N SER A 17 -7.00 -0.50 -1.49
CA SER A 17 -8.20 -0.34 -2.33
C SER A 17 -9.12 0.75 -1.80
N HIS A 18 -9.31 0.85 -0.47
CA HIS A 18 -10.06 1.93 0.15
C HIS A 18 -9.40 3.30 -0.06
N ASP A 19 -8.07 3.40 0.04
CA ASP A 19 -7.36 4.64 -0.29
C ASP A 19 -7.62 5.07 -1.73
N LEU A 20 -7.50 4.16 -2.71
CA LEU A 20 -7.84 4.47 -4.11
C LEU A 20 -9.32 4.81 -4.30
N GLY A 21 -10.22 4.22 -3.52
CA GLY A 21 -11.63 4.60 -3.47
C GLY A 21 -11.81 6.06 -3.02
N ALA A 22 -11.12 6.45 -1.95
CA ALA A 22 -11.12 7.82 -1.45
C ALA A 22 -10.57 8.80 -2.50
N VAL A 23 -9.47 8.46 -3.18
CA VAL A 23 -8.93 9.26 -4.30
C VAL A 23 -10.01 9.54 -5.35
N ARG A 24 -10.74 8.52 -5.80
CA ARG A 24 -11.78 8.67 -6.84
C ARG A 24 -12.89 9.59 -6.38
N ILE A 25 -13.32 9.49 -5.12
CA ILE A 25 -14.38 10.34 -4.57
C ILE A 25 -13.90 11.79 -4.44
N LEU A 26 -12.73 12.00 -3.84
CA LEU A 26 -12.18 13.34 -3.57
C LEU A 26 -11.84 14.08 -4.86
N ALA A 27 -11.21 13.41 -5.83
CA ALA A 27 -10.79 14.02 -7.09
C ALA A 27 -11.96 14.28 -8.06
N ALA A 28 -13.04 13.50 -7.98
CA ALA A 28 -14.22 13.65 -8.85
C ALA A 28 -15.37 14.47 -8.21
N SER A 29 -15.17 14.98 -7.00
CA SER A 29 -16.19 15.78 -6.31
C SER A 29 -16.41 17.15 -6.97
N ALA A 30 -17.53 17.82 -6.65
CA ALA A 30 -17.84 19.15 -7.19
C ALA A 30 -16.81 20.22 -6.77
N GLU A 31 -16.18 20.02 -5.61
CA GLU A 31 -15.07 20.83 -5.10
C GLU A 31 -13.90 19.89 -4.79
N PRO A 32 -13.05 19.57 -5.79
CA PRO A 32 -11.99 18.58 -5.61
C PRO A 32 -10.98 18.95 -4.53
N VAL A 33 -10.73 18.01 -3.62
CA VAL A 33 -9.73 18.14 -2.54
C VAL A 33 -8.48 17.36 -2.93
N LEU A 34 -7.70 17.91 -3.86
CA LEU A 34 -6.64 17.19 -4.56
C LEU A 34 -5.40 16.91 -3.70
N ASP A 35 -5.12 17.74 -2.70
CA ASP A 35 -4.06 17.53 -1.71
C ASP A 35 -4.34 16.30 -0.83
N VAL A 36 -5.60 16.11 -0.41
CA VAL A 36 -6.02 14.91 0.31
C VAL A 36 -6.08 13.70 -0.62
N ALA A 37 -6.50 13.89 -1.88
CA ALA A 37 -6.50 12.82 -2.86
C ALA A 37 -5.06 12.30 -3.12
N ILE A 38 -4.08 13.17 -3.36
CA ILE A 38 -2.70 12.72 -3.61
C ILE A 38 -2.07 12.06 -2.37
N TYR A 39 -2.43 12.52 -1.16
CA TYR A 39 -2.06 11.83 0.09
C TYR A 39 -2.56 10.37 0.10
N HIS A 40 -3.81 10.13 -0.31
CA HIS A 40 -4.33 8.75 -0.41
C HIS A 40 -3.68 7.93 -1.54
N CYS A 41 -3.23 8.54 -2.63
CA CYS A 41 -2.43 7.83 -3.63
C CYS A 41 -1.12 7.29 -3.02
N GLN A 42 -0.42 8.12 -2.24
CA GLN A 42 0.79 7.71 -1.53
C GLN A 42 0.49 6.55 -0.57
N GLN A 43 -0.58 6.70 0.24
CA GLN A 43 -1.01 5.68 1.20
C GLN A 43 -1.39 4.36 0.53
N ALA A 44 -2.02 4.39 -0.64
CA ALA A 44 -2.34 3.19 -1.41
C ALA A 44 -1.07 2.46 -1.86
N ALA A 45 -0.08 3.20 -2.36
CA ALA A 45 1.20 2.63 -2.79
C ALA A 45 1.95 1.99 -1.61
N GLU A 46 2.05 2.69 -0.48
CA GLU A 46 2.68 2.17 0.76
C GLU A 46 2.05 0.84 1.18
N LYS A 47 0.72 0.78 1.24
CA LYS A 47 -0.02 -0.41 1.68
C LYS A 47 0.10 -1.57 0.71
N ALA A 48 0.17 -1.30 -0.60
CA ALA A 48 0.44 -2.32 -1.60
C ALA A 48 1.84 -2.94 -1.44
N VAL A 49 2.87 -2.11 -1.19
CA VAL A 49 4.23 -2.60 -0.91
C VAL A 49 4.25 -3.41 0.40
N LYS A 50 3.57 -2.95 1.46
CA LYS A 50 3.44 -3.73 2.71
C LYS A 50 2.78 -5.10 2.48
N ALA A 51 1.75 -5.17 1.64
CA ALA A 51 1.13 -6.45 1.27
C ALA A 51 2.14 -7.40 0.59
N PHE A 52 2.97 -6.87 -0.31
CA PHE A 52 4.03 -7.62 -0.97
C PHE A 52 5.11 -8.10 0.00
N LEU A 53 5.57 -7.24 0.92
CA LEU A 53 6.55 -7.63 1.94
C LEU A 53 6.03 -8.76 2.83
N VAL A 54 4.78 -8.71 3.31
CA VAL A 54 4.17 -9.84 4.03
C VAL A 54 4.16 -11.10 3.17
N PHE A 55 3.84 -10.98 1.87
CA PHE A 55 3.89 -12.10 0.95
C PHE A 55 5.30 -12.72 0.83
N CYS A 56 6.35 -11.92 0.94
CA CYS A 56 7.75 -12.36 0.96
C CYS A 56 8.25 -12.86 2.33
N ASP A 57 7.36 -12.98 3.34
CA ASP A 57 7.73 -13.33 4.72
C ASP A 57 8.60 -12.27 5.43
N GLU A 58 8.55 -11.02 4.97
CA GLU A 58 9.14 -9.87 5.67
C GLU A 58 8.21 -9.33 6.76
N ASP A 59 8.82 -8.94 7.88
CA ASP A 59 8.10 -8.23 8.94
C ASP A 59 7.77 -6.81 8.47
N VAL A 60 6.47 -6.47 8.51
CA VAL A 60 6.06 -5.10 8.17
C VAL A 60 6.41 -4.17 9.32
N ILE A 61 7.46 -3.39 9.11
CA ILE A 61 7.78 -2.25 9.98
C ILE A 61 6.68 -1.18 9.91
N GLU A 62 6.27 -0.68 11.07
CA GLU A 62 5.36 0.47 11.17
C GLU A 62 6.10 1.77 10.83
N THR A 63 6.39 1.95 9.55
CA THR A 63 6.97 3.16 8.98
C THR A 63 6.06 3.74 7.90
N HIS A 64 6.17 5.05 7.69
CA HIS A 64 5.61 5.78 6.54
C HIS A 64 6.68 6.14 5.50
N ASP A 65 7.89 5.58 5.62
CA ASP A 65 9.00 5.77 4.69
C ASP A 65 8.87 4.79 3.51
N ILE A 66 8.22 5.25 2.44
CA ILE A 66 8.04 4.47 1.21
C ILE A 66 9.38 4.11 0.53
N PRO A 67 10.35 5.03 0.38
CA PRO A 67 11.68 4.69 -0.13
C PRO A 67 12.32 3.49 0.58
N LEU A 68 12.29 3.46 1.92
CA LEU A 68 12.79 2.33 2.70
C LEU A 68 12.02 1.04 2.40
N LEU A 69 10.69 1.10 2.34
CA LEU A 69 9.86 -0.08 2.02
C LEU A 69 10.16 -0.62 0.61
N ILE A 70 10.45 0.26 -0.35
CA ILE A 70 10.84 -0.13 -1.71
C ILE A 70 12.23 -0.78 -1.72
N GLU A 71 13.20 -0.21 -0.99
CA GLU A 71 14.54 -0.79 -0.86
C GLU A 71 14.46 -2.24 -0.39
N ILE A 72 13.74 -2.50 0.71
CA ILE A 72 13.50 -3.86 1.21
C ILE A 72 12.78 -4.72 0.16
N ALA A 73 11.74 -4.19 -0.49
CA ALA A 73 10.98 -4.95 -1.49
C ALA A 73 11.84 -5.38 -2.69
N THR A 74 12.82 -4.56 -3.09
CA THR A 74 13.70 -4.89 -4.22
C THR A 74 14.63 -6.06 -3.95
N GLU A 75 14.91 -6.40 -2.68
CA GLU A 75 15.67 -7.61 -2.33
C GLU A 75 14.92 -8.90 -2.69
N HIS A 76 13.59 -8.82 -2.85
CA HIS A 76 12.70 -9.95 -3.16
C HIS A 76 12.29 -10.04 -4.63
N VAL A 77 12.71 -9.07 -5.46
CA VAL A 77 12.41 -9.04 -6.90
C VAL A 77 13.72 -9.28 -7.66
N PRO A 78 13.78 -10.25 -8.59
CA PRO A 78 14.97 -10.44 -9.41
C PRO A 78 15.29 -9.16 -10.20
N PRO A 79 16.57 -8.82 -10.39
CA PRO A 79 16.95 -7.64 -11.17
C PRO A 79 16.37 -7.73 -12.59
N ALA A 80 15.88 -6.59 -13.07
CA ALA A 80 15.28 -6.43 -14.39
C ALA A 80 16.31 -6.61 -15.53
#